data_AF-A0A932AUA5-F1
#
_entry.id   AF-A0A932AUA5-F1
#
_cell.length_a   1.000
_cell.length_b   1.000
_cell.length_c   1.000
_cell.angle_alpha   90.00
_cell.angle_beta   90.00
_cell.angle_gamma   90.00
#
_symmetry.space_group_name_H-M   'P 1'
#
loop_
_entity.id
_entity.type
_entity.pdbx_description
1 polymer ?
#
loop_
_entity_poly.entity_id
_entity_poly.type
_entity_poly.pdbx_seq_one_letter_code
_entity_poly.pdbx_strand_id
1 'polypeptide(L)' 'MNIYIFKSEASRDLRAFSDDQGGQKLPKQFRPWHAVGVVKPGFPPPNKLSRDVIEKSIASAGFQLWKLKEAK' A
#
# COMPACT_ATOMS: atom_id res chain seq x y z
N MET A 1 12.81 4.23 -1.66
CA MET A 1 11.79 4.54 -2.67
C MET A 1 10.61 5.24 -1.99
N ASN A 2 9.82 6.04 -2.72
CA ASN A 2 8.57 6.59 -2.21
C ASN A 2 7.51 5.50 -2.25
N ILE A 3 6.84 5.26 -1.11
CA ILE A 3 5.79 4.24 -1.03
C ILE A 3 4.45 4.96 -0.93
N TYR A 4 3.67 4.89 -1.99
CA TYR A 4 2.32 5.44 -2.03
C TYR A 4 1.34 4.47 -1.38
N ILE A 5 0.50 5.00 -0.50
CA ILE A 5 -0.52 4.25 0.23
C ILE A 5 -1.86 4.48 -0.44
N PHE A 6 -2.53 3.40 -0.79
CA PHE A 6 -3.87 3.42 -1.36
C PHE A 6 -4.86 2.73 -0.42
N LYS A 7 -6.08 3.24 -0.35
CA LYS A 7 -7.23 2.53 0.24
C LYS A 7 -8.10 1.98 -0.89
N SER A 8 -8.63 0.78 -0.72
CA SER A 8 -9.67 0.28 -1.61
C SER A 8 -11.01 0.87 -1.21
N GLU A 9 -11.79 1.35 -2.16
CA GLU A 9 -13.18 1.73 -1.89
C GLU A 9 -14.08 0.50 -1.72
N ALA A 10 -13.77 -0.59 -2.42
CA ALA A 10 -14.49 -1.86 -2.33
C ALA A 10 -14.27 -2.57 -0.99
N SER A 11 -13.22 -2.23 -0.23
CA SER A 11 -12.91 -2.84 1.06
C SER A 11 -12.25 -1.81 1.97
N ARG A 12 -13.01 -1.31 2.97
CA ARG A 12 -12.57 -0.23 3.88
C ARG A 12 -11.31 -0.57 4.66
N ASP A 13 -11.13 -1.85 4.98
CA ASP A 13 -9.97 -2.34 5.74
C ASP A 13 -8.79 -2.69 4.85
N LEU A 14 -8.99 -2.77 3.53
CA LEU A 14 -7.96 -3.13 2.58
C LEU A 14 -7.21 -1.88 2.12
N ARG A 15 -5.89 -1.98 2.21
CA ARG A 15 -4.98 -0.95 1.74
C ARG A 15 -3.88 -1.60 0.93
N ALA A 16 -3.27 -0.80 0.08
CA ALA A 16 -2.19 -1.23 -0.76
C ALA A 16 -1.03 -0.24 -0.69
N PHE A 17 0.14 -0.76 -0.99
CA PHE A 17 1.31 0.03 -1.27
C PHE A 17 1.79 -0.17 -2.69
N SER A 18 2.28 0.90 -3.28
CA SER A 18 2.88 0.91 -4.60
C SER A 18 4.04 1.91 -4.63
N ASP A 19 4.99 1.71 -5.54
CA ASP A 19 5.99 2.72 -5.91
C ASP A 19 5.43 3.74 -6.91
N ASP A 20 4.30 3.41 -7.53
CA ASP A 20 3.63 4.23 -8.52
C ASP A 20 2.53 5.10 -7.89
N GLN A 21 2.62 6.41 -8.13
CA GLN A 21 1.62 7.39 -7.67
C GLN A 21 0.23 7.14 -8.28
N GLY A 22 0.16 6.54 -9.47
CA GLY A 22 -1.09 6.22 -10.15
C GLY A 22 -1.74 4.90 -9.71
N GLY A 23 -1.05 4.08 -8.90
CA GLY A 23 -1.53 2.75 -8.53
C GLY A 23 -1.82 1.85 -9.75
N GLN A 24 -1.11 2.03 -10.86
CA GLN A 24 -1.35 1.28 -12.10
C GLN A 24 -1.06 -0.21 -11.95
N LYS A 25 -0.09 -0.53 -11.09
CA LYS A 25 0.32 -1.90 -10.75
C LYS A 25 -0.67 -2.58 -9.79
N LEU A 26 -1.63 -1.84 -9.22
CA LEU A 26 -2.58 -2.39 -8.26
C LEU A 26 -3.64 -3.27 -8.93
N PRO A 27 -4.08 -4.35 -8.25
CA PRO A 27 -5.05 -5.27 -8.79
C PRO A 27 -6.40 -4.57 -9.05
N LYS A 28 -6.95 -4.80 -10.24
CA LYS A 28 -8.19 -4.16 -10.72
C LYS A 28 -9.43 -4.58 -9.93
N GLN A 29 -9.42 -5.76 -9.31
CA GLN A 29 -10.55 -6.29 -8.53
C GLN A 29 -10.94 -5.45 -7.31
N PHE A 30 -10.00 -4.65 -6.78
CA PHE A 30 -10.22 -3.81 -5.61
C PHE A 30 -10.27 -2.31 -5.96
N ARG A 31 -10.36 -1.99 -7.25
CA ARG A 31 -10.61 -0.62 -7.70
C ARG A 31 -12.02 -0.17 -7.26
N PRO A 32 -12.24 1.13 -7.09
CA PRO A 32 -11.26 2.22 -7.21
C PRO A 32 -10.29 2.26 -6.02
N TRP A 33 -9.03 2.58 -6.34
CA TRP A 33 -7.97 2.80 -5.37
C TRP A 33 -7.79 4.29 -5.16
N HIS A 34 -7.84 4.73 -3.91
CA HIS A 34 -7.65 6.14 -3.55
C HIS A 34 -6.33 6.31 -2.82
N ALA A 35 -5.46 7.18 -3.35
CA ALA A 35 -4.23 7.54 -2.67
C ALA A 35 -4.56 8.31 -1.38
N VAL A 36 -4.08 7.81 -0.24
CA VAL A 36 -4.34 8.40 1.08
C VAL A 36 -3.08 8.93 1.75
N GLY A 37 -1.90 8.59 1.23
CA GLY A 37 -0.64 9.08 1.77
C GLY A 37 0.57 8.57 1.02
N VAL A 38 1.73 9.08 1.41
CA VAL A 38 3.02 8.66 0.87
C VAL A 38 4.02 8.53 2.02
N VAL A 39 4.75 7.42 2.04
CA VAL A 39 5.88 7.20 2.93
C VAL A 39 7.14 7.59 2.17
N LYS A 40 7.78 8.66 2.62
CA LYS A 40 9.05 9.12 2.06
C LYS A 40 10.19 8.18 2.45
N PRO A 41 11.27 8.12 1.66
CA PRO A 41 12.49 7.43 2.07
C PRO A 41 13.00 8.01 3.39
N GLY A 42 13.30 7.12 4.33
CA GLY A 42 13.78 7.43 5.67
C GLY A 42 12.67 7.39 6.73
N PHE A 43 11.39 7.39 6.32
CA PHE A 43 10.28 7.36 7.26
C PHE A 43 9.75 5.93 7.45
N PRO A 44 9.36 5.56 8.68
CA PRO A 44 8.76 4.27 8.95
C PRO A 44 7.34 4.21 8.36
N PRO A 45 6.93 3.07 7.78
CA PRO A 45 5.56 2.85 7.33
C PRO A 45 4.57 2.78 8.50
N PRO A 46 3.28 3.08 8.28
CA PRO A 46 2.28 2.99 9.34
C PRO A 46 2.07 1.55 9.85
N ASN A 47 1.51 1.40 11.05
CA ASN A 47 1.19 0.12 11.70
C ASN A 47 2.39 -0.81 11.99
N LYS A 48 3.58 -0.25 12.26
CA LYS A 48 4.81 -1.02 12.56
C LYS A 48 5.20 -2.00 11.46
N LEU A 49 4.84 -1.71 10.21
CA LEU A 49 5.11 -2.60 9.09
C LEU A 49 6.56 -2.41 8.61
N SER A 50 7.24 -3.52 8.38
CA SER A 50 8.64 -3.53 7.95
C SER A 50 8.76 -2.96 6.56
N ARG A 51 9.45 -1.81 6.46
CA ARG A 51 9.67 -1.14 5.17
C ARG A 51 10.38 -2.03 4.16
N ASP A 52 11.40 -2.77 4.60
CA ASP A 52 12.15 -3.71 3.77
C ASP A 52 11.22 -4.74 3.10
N VAL A 53 10.27 -5.30 3.85
CA VAL A 53 9.30 -6.28 3.33
C VAL A 53 8.38 -5.66 2.29
N ILE A 54 7.97 -4.41 2.50
CA ILE A 54 7.12 -3.67 1.58
C ILE A 54 7.89 -3.35 0.30
N GLU A 55 9.10 -2.80 0.41
CA GLU A 55 9.94 -2.46 -0.74
C GLU A 55 10.29 -3.74 -1.54
N LYS A 56 10.62 -4.86 -0.89
CA LYS A 56 10.84 -6.15 -1.57
C LYS A 56 9.59 -6.65 -2.30
N SER A 57 8.42 -6.53 -1.68
CA SER A 57 7.17 -6.99 -2.29
C SER A 57 6.77 -6.11 -3.47
N ILE A 58 6.97 -4.80 -3.38
CA ILE A 58 6.75 -3.89 -4.51
C ILE A 58 7.80 -4.13 -5.61
N ALA A 59 9.06 -4.40 -5.27
CA ALA A 59 10.08 -4.73 -6.26
C ALA A 59 9.78 -6.05 -7.00
N SER A 60 9.17 -7.02 -6.32
CA SER A 60 8.85 -8.34 -6.90
C SER A 60 7.49 -8.37 -7.64
N ALA A 61 6.43 -7.87 -7.00
CA ALA A 61 5.05 -7.96 -7.48
C ALA A 61 4.48 -6.62 -8.00
N GLY A 62 5.20 -5.51 -7.81
CA GLY A 62 4.72 -4.17 -8.17
C GLY A 62 3.82 -3.52 -7.11
N PHE A 63 3.38 -4.27 -6.10
CA PHE A 63 2.55 -3.76 -5.01
C PHE A 63 2.64 -4.67 -3.77
N GLN A 64 2.16 -4.18 -2.63
CA GLN A 64 1.93 -4.97 -1.43
C GLN A 64 0.52 -4.68 -0.90
N LEU A 65 -0.24 -5.72 -0.57
CA LEU A 65 -1.55 -5.56 0.06
C LEU A 65 -1.43 -5.79 1.55
N TRP A 66 -2.17 -5.00 2.33
CA TRP A 66 -2.39 -5.31 3.74
C TRP A 66 -3.83 -5.06 4.10
N LYS A 67 -4.28 -5.69 5.20
CA LYS A 67 -5.54 -5.36 5.84
C LYS A 67 -5.26 -4.70 7.18
N LEU A 68 -5.99 -3.64 7.49
CA LEU A 68 -6.15 -3.23 8.88
C LEU A 68 -6.85 -4.37 9.59
N LYS A 69 -6.26 -4.86 10.68
CA LYS A 69 -7.03 -5.66 11.63
C LYS A 69 -7.98 -4.67 12.32
N GLU A 70 -9.29 -4.88 12.21
CA GLU A 70 -10.21 -4.29 13.17
C GLU A 70 -9.75 -4.73 14.56
N ALA A 71 -9.49 -3.75 15.43
CA ALA A 71 -9.35 -4.01 16.85
C ALA A 71 -10.75 -4.45 17.32
N LYS A 72 -10.95 -5.76 17.42
CA LYS A 72 -12.14 -6.36 18.01
C LYS A 72 -12.15 -6.12 19.52
#